data_AF-A0A532AVH6-F1
#
_entry.id   AF-A0A532AVH6-F1
#
_cell.length_a   1.000
_cell.length_b   1.000
_cell.length_c   1.000
_cell.angle_alpha   90.00
_cell.angle_beta   90.00
_cell.angle_gamma   90.00
#
_symmetry.space_group_name_H-M   'P 1'
#
loop_
_entity.id
_entity.type
_entity.pdbx_description
1 polymer ?
#
loop_
_entity_poly.entity_id
_entity_poly.type
_entity_poly.pdbx_seq_one_letter_code
_entity_poly.pdbx_strand_id
1 'polypeptide(L)'
;MMRDRIVQSERGASFAEVLVAVALTMTGLAGAMGAFEAAERIVRNDMLATRALAMTESRIEAKRSSRWDRLLLDDVNHDGVLDLVMRDDGVGGDAVAGDGTYSGSWDQDGIQLIWTVTPSRSGSLSASGHVVVEARAAYASRAGPREIRVGTVLANPLFVGSQ
;
A
#
# COMPACT_ATOMS: atom_id res chain seq x y z
N MET A 1 68.65 30.85 -19.82
CA MET A 1 67.46 30.78 -18.96
C MET A 1 66.81 29.42 -19.13
N MET A 2 66.57 28.74 -18.01
CA MET A 2 66.13 27.34 -17.86
C MET A 2 64.86 27.02 -18.67
N ARG A 3 64.93 25.99 -19.51
CA ARG A 3 63.76 25.23 -19.98
C ARG A 3 63.52 24.11 -18.98
N ASP A 4 62.47 24.27 -18.18
CA ASP A 4 62.00 23.25 -17.25
C ASP A 4 61.40 22.09 -18.06
N ARG A 5 62.18 21.02 -18.25
CA ARG A 5 61.67 19.76 -18.78
C ARG A 5 61.01 19.05 -17.61
N ILE A 6 59.68 19.09 -17.56
CA ILE A 6 58.89 18.10 -16.84
C ILE A 6 59.23 16.76 -17.49
N VAL A 7 60.15 16.03 -16.88
CA VAL A 7 60.45 14.64 -17.22
C VAL A 7 59.23 13.84 -16.78
N GLN A 8 58.28 13.66 -17.68
CA GLN A 8 57.30 12.58 -17.56
C GLN A 8 58.08 11.27 -17.67
N SER A 9 58.37 10.68 -16.51
CA SER A 9 58.89 9.33 -16.41
C SER A 9 57.76 8.37 -16.77
N GLU A 10 57.67 7.95 -18.03
CA GLU A 10 56.88 6.78 -18.44
C GLU A 10 57.50 5.51 -17.82
N ARG A 11 57.16 5.22 -16.56
CA ARG A 11 57.39 3.90 -15.96
C ARG A 11 56.13 3.07 -16.20
N GLY A 12 56.26 1.94 -16.90
CA GLY A 12 55.18 0.97 -17.04
C GLY A 12 54.70 0.48 -15.67
N ALA A 13 53.40 0.23 -15.53
CA ALA A 13 52.81 -0.24 -14.27
C ALA A 13 53.43 -1.58 -13.84
N SER A 14 53.91 -1.65 -12.61
CA SER A 14 54.37 -2.91 -12.02
C SER A 14 53.17 -3.85 -11.78
N PHE A 15 53.41 -5.16 -11.78
CA PHE A 15 52.37 -6.16 -11.52
C PHE A 15 51.65 -5.92 -10.18
N ALA A 16 52.38 -5.47 -9.16
CA ALA A 16 51.82 -5.11 -7.86
C ALA A 16 50.85 -3.92 -7.94
N GLU A 17 51.17 -2.88 -8.72
CA GLU A 17 50.29 -1.72 -8.91
C GLU A 17 48.99 -2.10 -9.63
N VAL A 18 49.07 -2.98 -10.65
CA VAL A 18 47.88 -3.48 -11.35
C VAL A 18 47.01 -4.30 -10.40
N LEU A 19 47.60 -5.18 -9.58
CA LEU A 19 46.85 -5.96 -8.59
C LEU A 19 46.16 -5.07 -7.55
N VAL A 20 46.83 -4.01 -7.07
CA VAL A 20 46.24 -3.05 -6.15
C VAL A 20 45.10 -2.27 -6.81
N ALA A 21 45.28 -1.81 -8.05
CA ALA A 21 44.25 -1.10 -8.79
C ALA A 21 42.99 -1.98 -9.01
N VAL A 22 43.18 -3.24 -9.39
CA VAL A 22 42.09 -4.21 -9.53
C VAL A 22 41.42 -4.47 -8.19
N ALA A 23 42.19 -4.66 -7.11
CA ALA A 23 41.64 -4.87 -5.77
C ALA A 23 40.76 -3.68 -5.31
N LEU A 24 41.26 -2.45 -5.46
CA LEU A 24 40.52 -1.24 -5.12
C LEU A 24 39.26 -1.07 -5.99
N THR A 25 39.35 -1.41 -7.28
CA THR A 25 38.21 -1.35 -8.20
C THR A 25 37.14 -2.37 -7.80
N MET A 26 37.53 -3.60 -7.47
CA MET A 26 36.61 -4.65 -7.04
C MET A 26 35.95 -4.34 -5.71
N THR A 27 36.70 -3.80 -4.74
CA THR A 27 36.13 -3.33 -3.47
C THR A 27 35.16 -2.17 -3.69
N GLY A 28 35.51 -1.21 -4.54
CA GLY A 28 34.61 -0.11 -4.90
C GLY A 28 33.33 -0.59 -5.56
N LEU A 29 33.43 -1.54 -6.49
CA LEU A 29 32.29 -2.13 -7.19
C LEU A 29 31.37 -2.90 -6.23
N ALA A 30 31.95 -3.73 -5.36
CA ALA A 30 31.18 -4.48 -4.36
C ALA A 30 30.45 -3.53 -3.39
N GLY A 31 31.10 -2.45 -2.95
CA GLY A 31 30.49 -1.42 -2.11
C GLY A 31 29.33 -0.71 -2.81
N ALA A 32 29.50 -0.35 -4.09
CA ALA A 32 28.44 0.26 -4.89
C ALA A 32 27.23 -0.67 -5.06
N MET A 33 27.46 -1.95 -5.40
CA MET A 33 26.39 -2.95 -5.52
C MET A 33 25.63 -3.12 -4.19
N GLY A 34 26.34 -3.24 -3.07
CA GLY A 34 25.70 -3.34 -1.75
C GLY A 34 24.84 -2.11 -1.40
N ALA A 35 25.30 -0.91 -1.76
CA ALA A 35 24.54 0.32 -1.58
C ALA A 35 23.28 0.35 -2.48
N PHE A 36 23.39 -0.08 -3.74
CA PHE A 36 22.25 -0.18 -4.65
C PHE A 36 21.21 -1.19 -4.15
N GLU A 37 21.62 -2.37 -3.70
CA GLU A 37 20.71 -3.36 -3.12
C GLU A 37 20.04 -2.83 -1.84
N ALA A 38 20.76 -2.08 -1.01
CA ALA A 38 20.15 -1.43 0.16
C ALA A 38 19.11 -0.39 -0.25
N ALA A 39 19.40 0.44 -1.25
CA ALA A 39 18.49 1.46 -1.77
C ALA A 39 17.24 0.84 -2.42
N GLU A 40 17.39 -0.17 -3.29
CA GLU A 40 16.24 -0.85 -3.92
C GLU A 40 15.30 -1.43 -2.87
N ARG A 41 15.85 -2.02 -1.80
CA ARG A 41 15.06 -2.58 -0.70
C ARG A 41 14.25 -1.51 0.05
N ILE A 42 14.81 -0.32 0.25
CA ILE A 42 14.10 0.80 0.90
C ILE A 42 12.96 1.27 -0.01
N VAL A 43 13.27 1.54 -1.29
CA VAL A 43 12.29 2.01 -2.27
C VAL A 43 11.12 1.04 -2.42
N ARG A 44 11.39 -0.27 -2.49
CA ARG A 44 10.33 -1.28 -2.62
C ARG A 44 9.38 -1.30 -1.42
N ASN A 45 9.90 -1.14 -0.20
CA ASN A 45 9.05 -1.07 0.99
C ASN A 45 8.20 0.20 1.04
N ASP A 46 8.79 1.34 0.69
CA ASP A 46 8.06 2.61 0.66
C ASP A 46 6.96 2.59 -0.41
N MET A 47 7.22 1.97 -1.56
CA MET A 47 6.21 1.76 -2.61
C MET A 47 4.99 0.96 -2.11
N LEU A 48 5.19 -0.09 -1.31
CA LEU A 48 4.08 -0.86 -0.74
C LEU A 48 3.25 -0.03 0.24
N ALA A 49 3.90 0.77 1.09
CA ALA A 49 3.20 1.65 2.02
C ALA A 49 2.37 2.71 1.29
N THR A 50 2.95 3.39 0.28
CA THR A 50 2.22 4.38 -0.53
C THR A 50 1.07 3.74 -1.29
N ARG A 51 1.27 2.55 -1.87
CA ARG A 51 0.20 1.84 -2.58
C ARG A 51 -0.91 1.40 -1.63
N ALA A 52 -0.58 0.86 -0.46
CA ALA A 52 -1.56 0.49 0.56
C ALA A 52 -2.41 1.69 1.01
N LEU A 53 -1.78 2.85 1.19
CA LEU A 53 -2.49 4.10 1.49
C LEU A 53 -3.40 4.50 0.33
N ALA A 54 -2.89 4.53 -0.90
CA ALA A 54 -3.68 4.89 -2.08
C ALA A 54 -4.88 3.95 -2.28
N MET A 55 -4.72 2.64 -2.04
CA MET A 55 -5.81 1.67 -2.11
C MET A 55 -6.89 1.92 -1.05
N THR A 56 -6.48 2.21 0.19
CA THR A 56 -7.45 2.51 1.27
C THR A 56 -8.17 3.82 1.05
N GLU A 57 -7.47 4.88 0.66
CA GLU A 57 -8.06 6.18 0.33
C GLU A 57 -9.01 6.07 -0.88
N SER A 58 -8.58 5.38 -1.94
CA SER A 58 -9.43 5.13 -3.11
C SER A 58 -10.69 4.37 -2.73
N ARG A 59 -10.60 3.35 -1.87
CA ARG A 59 -11.76 2.59 -1.40
C ARG A 59 -12.73 3.45 -0.60
N ILE A 60 -12.20 4.32 0.28
CA ILE A 60 -13.02 5.24 1.08
C ILE A 60 -13.72 6.25 0.17
N GLU A 61 -13.02 6.79 -0.83
CA GLU A 61 -13.62 7.76 -1.75
C GLU A 61 -14.69 7.10 -2.66
N ALA A 62 -14.42 5.88 -3.14
CA ALA A 62 -15.43 5.10 -3.87
C ALA A 62 -16.70 4.91 -3.02
N LYS A 63 -16.57 4.49 -1.76
CA LYS A 63 -17.70 4.34 -0.84
C LYS A 63 -18.41 5.66 -0.53
N ARG A 64 -17.68 6.77 -0.42
CA ARG A 64 -18.25 8.10 -0.21
C ARG A 64 -19.09 8.56 -1.41
N SER A 65 -18.67 8.20 -2.62
CA SER A 65 -19.39 8.52 -3.86
C SER A 65 -20.57 7.59 -4.14
N SER A 66 -20.62 6.42 -3.49
CA SER A 66 -21.70 5.44 -3.65
C SER A 66 -23.04 5.96 -3.13
N ARG A 67 -24.10 5.58 -3.82
CA ARG A 67 -25.47 5.81 -3.33
C ARG A 67 -25.76 4.91 -2.14
N TRP A 68 -26.62 5.39 -1.23
CA TRP A 68 -26.96 4.68 0.00
C TRP A 68 -27.53 3.27 -0.24
N ASP A 69 -28.35 3.11 -1.28
CA ASP A 69 -28.95 1.83 -1.70
C ASP A 69 -27.92 0.84 -2.29
N ARG A 70 -26.74 1.32 -2.67
CA ARG A 70 -25.65 0.53 -3.27
C ARG A 70 -24.42 0.46 -2.39
N LEU A 71 -24.52 0.88 -1.12
CA LEU A 71 -23.35 0.98 -0.26
C LEU A 71 -22.70 -0.39 0.02
N LEU A 72 -23.44 -1.49 -0.09
CA LEU A 72 -22.94 -2.86 0.06
C LEU A 72 -22.54 -3.51 -1.27
N LEU A 73 -22.64 -2.78 -2.38
CA LEU A 73 -22.28 -3.25 -3.70
C LEU A 73 -21.00 -2.53 -4.11
N ASP A 74 -20.03 -3.28 -4.59
CA ASP A 74 -18.75 -2.76 -5.02
C ASP A 74 -18.44 -3.22 -6.45
N ASP A 75 -18.14 -2.24 -7.29
CA ASP A 75 -17.34 -2.40 -8.49
C ASP A 75 -15.88 -2.17 -8.06
N VAL A 76 -15.11 -3.26 -7.98
CA VAL A 76 -13.76 -3.22 -7.41
C VAL A 76 -12.75 -2.80 -8.48
N ASN A 77 -12.98 -3.22 -9.72
CA ASN A 77 -12.10 -2.98 -10.86
C ASN A 77 -12.45 -1.71 -11.66
N HIS A 78 -13.56 -1.04 -11.32
CA HIS A 78 -14.11 0.17 -11.96
C HIS A 78 -14.51 -0.03 -13.43
N ASP A 79 -14.96 -1.22 -13.83
CA ASP A 79 -15.42 -1.54 -15.19
C ASP A 79 -16.92 -1.26 -15.41
N GLY A 80 -17.62 -0.80 -14.37
CA GLY A 80 -19.05 -0.54 -14.36
C GLY A 80 -19.91 -1.74 -13.98
N VAL A 81 -19.31 -2.92 -13.73
CA VAL A 81 -19.95 -4.14 -13.28
C VAL A 81 -19.73 -4.32 -11.78
N LEU A 82 -20.76 -4.77 -11.07
CA LEU A 82 -20.63 -5.07 -9.64
C LEU A 82 -19.88 -6.39 -9.47
N ASP A 83 -18.66 -6.31 -8.96
CA ASP A 83 -17.79 -7.44 -8.69
C ASP A 83 -18.11 -8.11 -7.35
N LEU A 84 -18.48 -7.31 -6.35
CA LEU A 84 -18.53 -7.75 -4.96
C LEU A 84 -19.79 -7.26 -4.24
N VAL A 85 -20.40 -8.18 -3.49
CA VAL A 85 -21.48 -7.88 -2.54
C VAL A 85 -20.93 -8.09 -1.14
N MET A 86 -20.94 -7.03 -0.34
CA MET A 86 -20.48 -7.09 1.05
C MET A 86 -21.47 -7.91 1.90
N ARG A 87 -20.92 -8.73 2.81
CA ARG A 87 -21.70 -9.65 3.64
C ARG A 87 -21.26 -9.57 5.10
N ASP A 88 -22.20 -9.93 5.96
CA ASP A 88 -22.04 -10.10 7.40
C ASP A 88 -22.27 -11.60 7.71
N ASP A 89 -21.33 -12.43 7.22
CA ASP A 89 -21.41 -13.90 7.22
C ASP A 89 -20.19 -14.58 7.88
N GLY A 90 -19.25 -13.80 8.42
CA GLY A 90 -18.00 -14.26 9.02
C GLY A 90 -16.98 -14.76 7.99
N VAL A 91 -17.14 -14.45 6.70
CA VAL A 91 -16.28 -14.88 5.60
C VAL A 91 -15.70 -13.67 4.85
N GLY A 92 -14.57 -13.86 4.17
CA GLY A 92 -14.09 -12.86 3.21
C GLY A 92 -13.62 -11.54 3.82
N GLY A 93 -13.12 -11.56 5.06
CA GLY A 93 -12.67 -10.37 5.79
C GLY A 93 -13.66 -9.90 6.85
N ASP A 94 -14.85 -10.50 6.91
CA ASP A 94 -15.76 -10.34 8.04
C ASP A 94 -15.26 -11.15 9.26
N ALA A 95 -15.20 -10.48 10.41
CA ALA A 95 -14.64 -11.06 11.64
C ALA A 95 -15.67 -11.89 12.41
N VAL A 96 -16.94 -11.47 12.40
CA VAL A 96 -18.00 -12.09 13.20
C VAL A 96 -19.31 -12.03 12.44
N ALA A 97 -19.84 -13.19 12.07
CA ALA A 97 -21.13 -13.29 11.41
C ALA A 97 -22.28 -12.76 12.28
N GLY A 98 -23.12 -11.90 11.69
CA GLY A 98 -24.30 -11.33 12.32
C GLY A 98 -24.01 -10.19 13.30
N ASP A 99 -22.82 -9.59 13.27
CA ASP A 99 -22.47 -8.47 14.15
C ASP A 99 -22.97 -7.11 13.64
N GLY A 100 -23.57 -7.08 12.44
CA GLY A 100 -24.08 -5.89 11.77
C GLY A 100 -23.00 -5.14 10.97
N THR A 101 -21.78 -5.66 10.86
CA THR A 101 -20.70 -5.10 10.07
C THR A 101 -20.55 -5.86 8.77
N TYR A 102 -20.94 -5.21 7.69
CA TYR A 102 -20.75 -5.78 6.37
C TYR A 102 -19.29 -5.60 5.96
N SER A 103 -18.66 -6.64 5.46
CA SER A 103 -17.26 -6.60 5.06
C SER A 103 -17.07 -7.01 3.60
N GLY A 104 -16.02 -6.47 2.98
CA GLY A 104 -15.52 -6.86 1.67
C GLY A 104 -14.00 -6.94 1.71
N SER A 105 -13.41 -7.77 0.85
CA SER A 105 -11.97 -7.87 0.72
C SER A 105 -11.52 -7.99 -0.73
N TRP A 106 -10.29 -7.55 -0.97
CA TRP A 106 -9.62 -7.60 -2.26
C TRP A 106 -8.12 -7.74 -2.05
N ASP A 107 -7.50 -8.66 -2.77
CA ASP A 107 -6.04 -8.80 -2.76
C ASP A 107 -5.47 -8.28 -4.08
N GLN A 108 -4.48 -7.39 -4.00
CA GLN A 108 -3.79 -6.89 -5.18
C GLN A 108 -2.32 -6.63 -4.88
N ASP A 109 -1.43 -7.19 -5.69
CA ASP A 109 0.01 -6.97 -5.63
C ASP A 109 0.63 -7.22 -4.23
N GLY A 110 0.12 -8.22 -3.50
CA GLY A 110 0.59 -8.56 -2.16
C GLY A 110 0.09 -7.64 -1.05
N ILE A 111 -0.93 -6.84 -1.33
CA ILE A 111 -1.65 -6.01 -0.37
C ILE A 111 -3.07 -6.56 -0.23
N GLN A 112 -3.42 -6.97 0.99
CA GLN A 112 -4.76 -7.39 1.34
C GLN A 112 -5.55 -6.17 1.81
N LEU A 113 -6.50 -5.72 0.98
CA LEU A 113 -7.44 -4.67 1.31
C LEU A 113 -8.72 -5.29 1.88
N ILE A 114 -9.14 -4.84 3.05
CA ILE A 114 -10.42 -5.18 3.69
C ILE A 114 -11.14 -3.88 3.97
N TRP A 115 -12.43 -3.80 3.68
CA TRP A 115 -13.25 -2.65 4.06
C TRP A 115 -14.54 -3.10 4.71
N THR A 116 -15.03 -2.27 5.62
CA THR A 116 -16.22 -2.54 6.42
C THR A 116 -17.21 -1.39 6.30
N VAL A 117 -18.49 -1.72 6.42
CA VAL A 117 -19.60 -0.79 6.54
C VAL A 117 -20.39 -1.19 7.77
N THR A 118 -20.28 -0.37 8.82
CA THR A 118 -20.98 -0.59 10.10
C THR A 118 -22.08 0.46 10.24
N PRO A 119 -23.36 0.08 10.12
CA PRO A 119 -24.49 0.98 10.33
C PRO A 119 -24.61 1.37 11.81
N SER A 120 -25.05 2.60 12.08
CA SER A 120 -25.19 3.13 13.45
C SER A 120 -26.22 2.40 14.32
N ARG A 121 -27.07 1.59 13.71
CA ARG A 121 -28.10 0.77 14.37
C ARG A 121 -28.07 -0.60 13.72
N SER A 122 -28.16 -1.63 14.55
CA SER A 122 -28.30 -3.01 14.09
C SER A 122 -29.61 -3.16 13.29
N GLY A 123 -29.53 -3.81 12.12
CA GLY A 123 -30.63 -3.96 11.19
C GLY A 123 -30.32 -3.40 9.79
N SER A 124 -31.37 -3.07 9.03
CA SER A 124 -31.23 -2.57 7.66
C SER A 124 -30.54 -1.20 7.61
N LEU A 125 -29.63 -1.02 6.66
CA LEU A 125 -29.01 0.28 6.32
C LEU A 125 -30.02 1.42 6.16
N SER A 126 -31.24 1.13 5.71
CA SER A 126 -32.30 2.13 5.55
C SER A 126 -32.77 2.74 6.88
N ALA A 127 -32.64 2.03 8.00
CA ALA A 127 -33.05 2.48 9.33
C ALA A 127 -31.92 3.18 10.11
N SER A 128 -30.70 3.20 9.57
CA SER A 128 -29.53 3.79 10.22
C SER A 128 -29.37 5.26 9.80
N GLY A 129 -29.08 6.15 10.76
CA GLY A 129 -28.87 7.58 10.48
C GLY A 129 -27.49 7.88 9.90
N HIS A 130 -26.52 7.01 10.15
CA HIS A 130 -25.20 7.07 9.54
C HIS A 130 -24.59 5.67 9.46
N VAL A 131 -23.51 5.56 8.70
CA VAL A 131 -22.61 4.40 8.67
C VAL A 131 -21.19 4.85 8.96
N VAL A 132 -20.42 3.97 9.60
CA VAL A 132 -18.97 4.07 9.65
C VAL A 132 -18.43 3.18 8.54
N VAL A 133 -17.56 3.75 7.70
CA VAL A 133 -16.86 3.02 6.66
C VAL A 133 -15.39 3.02 7.02
N GLU A 134 -14.78 1.84 7.14
CA GLU A 134 -13.34 1.70 7.34
C GLU A 134 -12.72 0.90 6.21
N ALA A 135 -11.52 1.27 5.79
CA ALA A 135 -10.68 0.51 4.87
C ALA A 135 -9.34 0.24 5.54
N ARG A 136 -8.86 -0.99 5.41
CA ARG A 136 -7.65 -1.53 6.03
C ARG A 136 -6.83 -2.21 4.93
N ALA A 137 -5.61 -1.77 4.71
CA ALA A 137 -4.67 -2.45 3.82
C ALA A 137 -3.54 -3.06 4.64
N ALA A 138 -3.43 -4.38 4.60
CA ALA A 138 -2.36 -5.14 5.22
C ALA A 138 -1.33 -5.57 4.17
N TYR A 139 -0.05 -5.42 4.49
CA TYR A 139 1.05 -5.84 3.63
C TYR A 139 2.22 -6.38 4.47
N ALA A 140 2.98 -7.31 3.88
CA ALA A 140 4.17 -7.83 4.52
C ALA A 140 5.33 -6.83 4.41
N SER A 141 5.87 -6.41 5.55
CA SER A 141 7.11 -5.63 5.63
C SER A 141 8.19 -6.44 6.34
N ARG A 142 9.45 -6.04 6.18
CA ARG A 142 10.59 -6.66 6.87
C ARG A 142 10.51 -6.58 8.39
N ALA A 143 9.83 -5.55 8.91
CA ALA A 143 9.59 -5.36 10.34
C ALA A 143 8.40 -6.19 10.88
N GLY A 144 7.75 -6.98 10.01
CA GLY A 144 6.52 -7.69 10.29
C GLY A 144 5.34 -7.17 9.46
N PRO A 145 4.14 -7.73 9.65
CA PRO A 145 2.94 -7.24 8.98
C PRO A 145 2.70 -5.77 9.36
N ARG A 146 2.41 -4.96 8.35
CA ARG A 146 2.01 -3.55 8.50
C ARG A 146 0.58 -3.40 8.02
N GLU A 147 -0.17 -2.54 8.70
CA GLU A 147 -1.54 -2.21 8.34
C GLU A 147 -1.67 -0.68 8.24
N ILE A 148 -2.35 -0.23 7.19
CA ILE A 148 -2.83 1.16 7.06
C ILE A 148 -4.34 1.12 7.20
N ARG A 149 -4.90 2.01 8.03
CA ARG A 149 -6.33 2.12 8.26
C ARG A 149 -6.80 3.54 7.98
N VAL A 150 -7.85 3.67 7.19
CA VAL A 150 -8.53 4.93 6.90
C VAL A 150 -10.03 4.73 7.18
N GLY A 151 -10.67 5.71 7.81
CA GLY A 151 -12.09 5.64 8.14
C GLY A 151 -12.82 6.91 7.80
N THR A 152 -14.11 6.80 7.53
CA THR A 152 -15.00 7.94 7.34
C THR A 152 -16.41 7.62 7.84
N VAL A 153 -17.22 8.65 8.03
CA VAL A 153 -18.62 8.52 8.43
C VAL A 153 -19.48 9.10 7.32
N LEU A 154 -20.48 8.34 6.86
CA LEU A 154 -21.45 8.81 5.88
C LEU A 154 -22.82 8.95 6.56
N ALA A 155 -23.42 10.13 6.44
CA ALA A 155 -24.78 10.37 6.90
C ALA A 155 -25.79 9.81 5.90
N ASN A 156 -26.86 9.20 6.40
CA ASN A 156 -27.95 8.72 5.57
C ASN A 156 -28.85 9.90 5.15
N PRO A 157 -28.89 10.29 3.86
CA PRO A 157 -29.73 11.40 3.41
C PRO A 157 -31.23 11.06 3.45
N LEU A 158 -31.59 9.78 3.52
CA LEU A 158 -32.99 9.32 3.56
C LEU A 158 -33.51 9.15 5.00
N PHE A 159 -32.66 9.34 6.01
CA PHE A 159 -33.05 9.13 7.39
C PHE A 159 -33.87 10.30 7.92
N VAL A 160 -35.12 10.03 8.31
CA VAL A 160 -36.08 11.03 8.80
C VAL A 160 -36.22 11.05 10.33
N GLY A 161 -35.41 10.28 11.05
CA GLY A 161 -35.56 10.10 12.51
C GLY A 161 -36.68 9.12 12.85
N SER A 162 -36.55 8.45 14.00
CA SER A 162 -37.69 7.78 14.61
C SER A 162 -38.55 8.85 15.28
N GLN A 163 -39.82 8.99 14.84
CA GLN A 163 -40.83 9.65 15.67
C GLN A 163 -41.02 8.90 16.99
#